data_AF-A0A947SR10-F1
#
_entry.id   AF-A0A947SR10-F1
#
_cell.length_a   1.000
_cell.length_b   1.000
_cell.length_c   1.000
_cell.angle_alpha   90.00
_cell.angle_beta   90.00
_cell.angle_gamma   90.00
#
_symmetry.space_group_name_H-M   'P 1'
#
loop_
_entity.id
_entity.type
_entity.pdbx_description
1 polymer ?
#
loop_
_entity_poly.entity_id
_entity_poly.type
_entity_poly.pdbx_seq_one_letter_code
_entity_poly.pdbx_strand_id
1 'polypeptide(L)' 'MNINLVYLTLPHAKKVDKSIFELRIRGRQEARIFYAFHKNEIILLHGFVKKS' A
#
# COMPACT_ATOMS: atom_id res chain seq x y z
N MET A 1 4.15 -17.59 6.31
CA MET A 1 2.98 -17.54 5.41
C MET A 1 3.41 -16.87 4.12
N ASN A 2 3.59 -17.63 3.05
CA ASN A 2 3.90 -17.08 1.73
C ASN A 2 2.59 -16.71 1.03
N ILE A 3 2.14 -15.48 1.24
CA ILE A 3 1.12 -14.86 0.38
C ILE A 3 1.81 -14.43 -0.90
N ASN A 4 1.54 -15.17 -1.97
CA ASN A 4 1.84 -14.80 -3.35
C ASN A 4 0.99 -13.57 -3.76
N LEU A 5 1.26 -12.40 -3.16
CA LEU A 5 0.85 -11.10 -3.69
C LEU A 5 1.82 -10.72 -4.79
N VAL A 6 1.82 -11.54 -5.83
CA VAL A 6 2.56 -11.27 -7.03
C VAL A 6 2.01 -9.95 -7.62
N TYR A 7 2.90 -9.01 -7.95
CA TYR A 7 2.72 -7.90 -8.89
C TYR A 7 2.34 -6.48 -8.44
N LEU A 8 2.29 -6.11 -7.16
CA LEU A 8 2.26 -4.68 -6.81
C LEU A 8 3.66 -4.16 -6.45
N THR A 9 4.49 -4.01 -7.48
CA THR A 9 5.81 -3.39 -7.37
C THR A 9 5.71 -1.87 -7.57
N LEU A 10 6.85 -1.17 -7.60
CA LEU A 10 6.86 0.20 -8.11
C LEU A 10 6.28 0.20 -9.53
N PRO A 11 5.39 1.15 -9.89
CA PRO A 11 5.09 2.39 -9.17
C PRO A 11 3.84 2.35 -8.27
N HIS A 12 3.24 1.19 -8.07
CA HIS A 12 1.92 1.00 -7.45
C HIS A 12 1.98 0.63 -5.97
N ALA A 13 3.08 0.02 -5.51
CA ALA A 13 3.37 -0.08 -4.09
C ALA A 13 4.82 0.31 -3.78
N LYS A 14 5.03 0.84 -2.58
CA LYS A 14 6.36 1.14 -2.06
C LYS A 14 6.45 0.66 -0.61
N LYS A 15 7.50 -0.08 -0.26
CA LYS A 15 7.85 -0.32 1.14
C LYS A 15 8.38 0.99 1.74
N VAL A 16 7.75 1.49 2.80
CA VAL A 16 8.12 2.77 3.44
C VAL A 16 8.84 2.58 4.77
N ASP A 17 8.60 1.43 5.43
CA ASP A 17 9.30 1.01 6.65
C ASP A 17 9.36 -0.53 6.73
N LYS A 18 9.95 -1.10 7.79
CA LYS A 18 10.16 -2.53 8.02
C LYS A 18 8.91 -3.38 7.75
N SER A 19 7.75 -2.93 8.24
CA SER A 19 6.46 -3.62 8.12
C SER A 19 5.34 -2.77 7.50
N ILE A 20 5.66 -1.54 7.05
CA ILE A 20 4.68 -0.61 6.50
C ILE A 20 4.92 -0.42 5.01
N PHE A 21 3.82 -0.47 4.26
CA PHE A 21 3.78 -0.34 2.82
C PHE A 21 2.80 0.77 2.44
N GLU A 22 3.08 1.44 1.33
CA GLU A 22 2.25 2.45 0.72
C GLU A 22 1.67 1.90 -0.58
N LEU A 23 0.34 1.80 -0.65
CA LEU A 23 -0.41 1.56 -1.88
C LEU A 23 -0.66 2.90 -2.58
N ARG A 24 -0.36 2.95 -3.88
CA ARG A 24 -0.40 4.15 -4.71
C ARG A 24 -1.50 4.03 -5.74
N ILE A 25 -2.64 4.64 -5.47
CA ILE A 25 -3.75 4.75 -6.41
C ILE A 25 -3.50 5.98 -7.29
N ARG A 26 -3.48 5.77 -8.60
CA ARG A 26 -3.19 6.79 -9.62
C ARG A 26 -4.39 6.97 -10.54
N GLY A 27 -4.57 8.17 -11.07
CA GLY A 27 -5.68 8.52 -11.96
C GLY A 27 -6.06 9.99 -11.81
N ARG A 28 -7.32 10.32 -12.07
CA ARG A 28 -7.86 11.68 -11.91
C ARG A 28 -7.68 12.24 -10.50
N GLN A 29 -7.67 11.39 -9.49
CA GLN A 29 -7.40 11.73 -8.11
C GLN A 29 -6.34 10.78 -7.56
N GLU A 30 -5.21 11.32 -7.13
CA GLU A 30 -4.16 10.52 -6.50
C GLU A 30 -4.54 10.22 -5.05
N ALA A 31 -4.49 8.94 -4.67
CA ALA A 31 -4.67 8.53 -3.28
C ALA A 31 -3.53 7.61 -2.84
N ARG A 32 -3.31 7.60 -1.52
CA ARG A 32 -2.29 6.79 -0.84
C ARG A 32 -2.94 6.07 0.32
N ILE A 33 -2.66 4.78 0.45
CA ILE A 33 -3.09 3.98 1.58
C ILE A 33 -1.85 3.34 2.22
N PHE A 34 -1.61 3.63 3.48
CA PHE A 34 -0.63 2.91 4.29
C PHE A 34 -1.26 1.63 4.81
N TYR A 35 -0.55 0.52 4.65
CA TYR A 35 -1.01 -0.78 5.10
C TYR A 35 0.15 -1.62 5.64
N ALA A 36 -0.20 -2.62 6.45
CA ALA A 36 0.74 -3.60 6.99
C ALA A 36 0.19 -5.02 6.81
N PHE A 37 1.10 -5.97 6.67
CA PHE A 37 0.77 -7.39 6.75
C PHE A 37 0.84 -7.84 8.20
N HIS A 38 -0.22 -8.47 8.69
CA HIS A 38 -0.26 -9.08 10.00
C HIS A 38 -0.96 -10.44 9.91
N LYS A 39 -0.21 -11.52 10.21
CA LYS A 39 -0.66 -12.91 10.00
C LYS A 39 -1.20 -13.11 8.57
N ASN A 40 -2.49 -13.41 8.44
CA ASN A 40 -3.18 -13.68 7.20
C ASN A 40 -3.97 -12.48 6.67
N GLU A 41 -3.76 -11.30 7.25
CA GLU A 41 -4.58 -10.12 7.01
C GLU A 41 -3.73 -8.94 6.53
N ILE A 42 -4.40 -8.06 5.79
CA ILE A 42 -3.88 -6.75 5.40
C ILE A 42 -4.63 -5.71 6.23
N ILE A 43 -3.91 -4.99 7.06
CA ILE A 43 -4.47 -3.93 7.91
C ILE A 43 -4.25 -2.59 7.19
N LEU A 44 -5.34 -1.88 6.90
CA LEU A 44 -5.27 -0.51 6.38
C LEU A 44 -5.09 0.45 7.56
N LEU A 45 -3.94 1.10 7.63
CA LEU A 45 -3.56 1.97 8.75
C LEU A 45 -4.11 3.38 8.56
N HIS A 46 -3.95 3.93 7.36
CA HIS A 46 -4.37 5.30 7.04
C HIS A 46 -4.49 5.48 5.53
N GLY A 47 -5.46 6.28 5.09
CA GLY A 47 -5.65 6.64 3.69
C GLY A 47 -5.82 8.15 3.52
N PHE A 48 -5.20 8.71 2.49
CA PHE A 48 -5.37 10.12 2.15
C PHE A 48 -5.44 10.33 0.64
N VAL A 49 -6.22 11.35 0.26
CA VAL A 49 -6.20 11.91 -1.08
C VAL A 49 -5.07 12.94 -1.13
N LYS A 50 -4.20 12.81 -2.11
CA LYS A 50 -3.13 13.77 -2.32
C LYS A 50 -3.77 15.09 -2.73
N LYS A 51 -3.43 16.17 -2.03
CA LYS A 51 -3.75 17.52 -2.52
C LYS A 51 -2.90 17.76 -3.77
N SER A 52 -3.55 18.25 -4.82
CA SER A 52 -2.90 18.76 -6.03
C SER A 52 -1.90 19.86 -5.69
#